data_AF-A0A640SM60-F1
#
_entry.id   AF-A0A640SM60-F1
#
_cell.length_a   1.000
_cell.length_b   1.000
_cell.length_c   1.000
_cell.angle_alpha   90.00
_cell.angle_beta   90.00
_cell.angle_gamma   90.00
#
_symmetry.space_group_name_H-M   'P 1'
#
loop_
_entity.id
_entity.type
_entity.pdbx_description
1 polymer ?
#
loop_
_entity_poly.entity_id
_entity_poly.type
_entity_poly.pdbx_seq_one_letter_code
_entity_poly.pdbx_strand_id
1 'polypeptide(L)'
;MRRLKQDSAAAHIGAQEGDSPGLSGDDGAYDSFDTYEIYRVSCPDCLQPIALLADEDTLPEHALCASPWNPFGLTVCQGSGRAASEAPESEDTLDTQEQDVAMLLTLPESLDWRRQPFSHIGGPGTRPARVPGMRPGA
;
A
#
# COMPACT_ATOMS: atom_id res chain seq x y z
N MET A 1 39.13 12.33 -19.35
CA MET A 1 39.34 11.01 -18.71
C MET A 1 40.11 11.19 -17.42
N ARG A 2 39.47 10.96 -16.27
CA ARG A 2 40.05 10.49 -15.00
C ARG A 2 38.88 10.29 -14.04
N ARG A 3 38.56 9.01 -13.80
CA ARG A 3 37.46 8.55 -12.95
C ARG A 3 37.83 8.83 -11.49
N LEU A 4 36.94 9.51 -10.75
CA LEU A 4 36.99 9.45 -9.29
C LEU A 4 36.34 8.14 -8.85
N LYS A 5 37.17 7.32 -8.21
CA LYS A 5 36.83 6.07 -7.53
C LYS A 5 35.91 6.43 -6.35
N GLN A 6 34.63 6.06 -6.42
CA GLN A 6 33.78 6.04 -5.22
C GLN A 6 34.17 4.80 -4.43
N ASP A 7 34.83 5.02 -3.31
CA ASP A 7 35.15 3.99 -2.34
C ASP A 7 33.87 3.51 -1.65
N SER A 8 33.71 2.18 -1.69
CA SER A 8 32.62 1.42 -1.10
C SER A 8 32.60 1.59 0.42
N ALA A 9 31.51 2.13 0.95
CA ALA A 9 31.18 2.07 2.37
C ALA A 9 29.95 1.18 2.57
N ALA A 10 30.19 -0.12 2.69
CA ALA A 10 29.23 -1.08 3.24
C ALA A 10 30.03 -2.23 3.87
N ALA A 11 30.75 -1.87 4.94
CA ALA A 11 31.47 -2.83 5.77
C ALA A 11 30.51 -3.38 6.83
N HIS A 12 30.28 -4.70 6.76
CA HIS A 12 29.92 -5.61 7.85
C HIS A 12 28.61 -5.38 8.62
N ILE A 13 27.53 -5.98 8.12
CA ILE A 13 26.44 -6.46 8.98
C ILE A 13 26.71 -7.95 9.23
N GLY A 14 27.34 -8.26 10.36
CA GLY A 14 27.49 -9.63 10.85
C GLY A 14 26.16 -10.13 11.40
N ALA A 15 25.46 -10.98 10.65
CA ALA A 15 24.32 -11.74 11.15
C ALA A 15 24.80 -13.17 11.41
N GLN A 16 25.12 -13.41 12.68
CA GLN A 16 25.22 -14.71 13.34
C GLN A 16 24.18 -15.72 12.81
N GLU A 17 24.69 -16.81 12.25
CA GLU A 17 23.97 -17.95 11.71
C GLU A 17 23.19 -18.70 12.80
N GLY A 18 21.87 -18.75 12.65
CA GLY A 18 21.02 -19.68 13.40
C GLY A 18 21.11 -21.06 12.76
N ASP A 19 21.72 -22.00 13.48
CA ASP A 19 21.71 -23.44 13.18
C ASP A 19 20.26 -23.94 13.03
N SER A 20 19.80 -24.03 11.79
CA SER A 20 18.56 -24.71 11.43
C SER A 20 18.92 -26.07 10.86
N PRO A 21 18.35 -27.18 11.37
CA PRO A 21 18.69 -28.51 10.89
C PRO A 21 18.34 -28.62 9.40
N GLY A 22 19.38 -28.89 8.60
CA GLY A 22 19.33 -28.92 7.14
C GLY A 22 18.27 -29.88 6.61
N LEU A 23 17.23 -29.31 5.99
CA LEU A 23 16.43 -30.00 5.00
C LEU A 23 17.34 -30.25 3.79
N SER A 24 17.89 -31.46 3.68
CA SER A 24 18.45 -31.96 2.41
C SER A 24 17.29 -32.22 1.46
N GLY A 25 16.77 -31.15 0.86
CA GLY A 25 15.78 -31.19 -0.20
C GLY A 25 16.31 -30.37 -1.37
N ASP A 26 16.73 -31.06 -2.43
CA ASP A 26 16.81 -30.60 -3.81
C ASP A 26 17.01 -29.08 -3.99
N ASP A 27 18.27 -28.69 -4.15
CA ASP A 27 18.77 -27.33 -4.32
C ASP A 27 18.47 -26.72 -5.72
N GLY A 28 17.49 -27.24 -6.44
CA GLY A 28 17.15 -26.82 -7.81
C GLY A 28 15.79 -26.14 -7.98
N ALA A 29 14.94 -26.09 -6.95
CA ALA A 29 13.51 -25.74 -7.13
C ALA A 29 13.05 -24.42 -6.49
N TYR A 30 13.96 -23.62 -5.92
CA TYR A 30 13.58 -22.39 -5.19
C TYR A 30 14.01 -21.06 -5.86
N ASP A 31 14.66 -21.09 -7.02
CA ASP A 31 15.21 -19.89 -7.69
C ASP A 31 14.46 -19.50 -8.98
N SER A 32 13.14 -19.62 -8.97
CA SER A 32 12.28 -19.05 -10.02
C SER A 32 11.36 -17.99 -9.43
N PHE A 33 11.94 -16.98 -8.79
CA PHE A 33 11.21 -15.74 -8.58
C PHE A 33 11.18 -15.02 -9.93
N ASP A 34 10.14 -15.29 -10.72
CA ASP A 34 9.86 -14.51 -11.93
C ASP A 34 9.80 -13.04 -11.52
N THR A 35 10.77 -12.26 -12.00
CA THR A 35 10.80 -10.82 -11.79
C THR A 35 9.83 -10.22 -12.80
N TYR A 36 8.59 -9.97 -12.37
CA TYR A 36 7.59 -9.32 -13.19
C TYR A 36 7.89 -7.82 -13.27
N GLU A 37 7.99 -7.30 -14.49
CA GLU A 37 8.09 -5.86 -14.74
C GLU A 37 6.71 -5.23 -14.55
N ILE A 38 6.60 -4.33 -13.56
CA ILE A 38 5.37 -3.62 -13.21
C ILE A 38 5.49 -2.18 -13.65
N TYR A 39 4.50 -1.68 -14.38
CA TYR A 39 4.38 -0.28 -14.76
C TYR A 39 3.01 0.27 -14.36
N ARG A 40 2.84 1.60 -14.38
CA ARG A 40 1.56 2.24 -14.03
C ARG A 40 0.96 2.96 -15.21
N VAL A 41 -0.35 2.79 -15.38
CA VAL A 41 -1.16 3.54 -16.33
C VAL A 41 -2.33 4.21 -15.61
N SER A 42 -2.81 5.32 -16.14
CA SER A 42 -4.01 5.98 -15.61
C SER A 42 -5.23 5.46 -16.36
N CYS A 43 -6.23 4.92 -15.65
CA CYS A 43 -7.48 4.54 -16.28
C CYS A 43 -8.15 5.78 -16.92
N PRO A 44 -8.50 5.77 -18.22
CA PRO A 44 -9.11 6.92 -18.88
C PRO A 44 -10.50 7.27 -18.34
N ASP A 45 -11.18 6.33 -17.68
CA ASP A 45 -12.55 6.51 -17.17
C ASP A 45 -12.59 7.02 -15.71
N CYS A 46 -11.75 6.50 -14.82
CA CYS A 46 -11.74 6.91 -13.40
C CYS A 46 -10.50 7.71 -12.99
N LEU A 47 -9.53 7.87 -13.88
CA LEU A 47 -8.26 8.58 -13.67
C LEU A 47 -7.42 8.02 -12.51
N GLN A 48 -7.75 6.84 -12.00
CA GLN A 48 -6.94 6.17 -10.98
C GLN A 48 -5.73 5.50 -11.63
N PRO A 49 -4.56 5.57 -10.98
CA PRO A 49 -3.39 4.81 -11.40
C PRO A 49 -3.65 3.32 -11.16
N ILE A 50 -3.30 2.51 -12.15
CA ILE A 50 -3.41 1.06 -12.15
C ILE A 50 -2.02 0.49 -12.41
N ALA A 51 -1.57 -0.40 -11.54
CA ALA A 51 -0.37 -1.18 -11.78
C ALA A 51 -0.70 -2.32 -12.74
N LEU A 52 0.07 -2.44 -13.82
CA LEU A 52 -0.03 -3.49 -14.81
C LEU A 52 1.29 -4.25 -14.89
N LEU A 53 1.20 -5.54 -15.21
CA LEU A 53 2.33 -6.34 -15.62
C LEU A 53 2.59 -6.13 -17.12
N ALA A 54 3.85 -6.25 -17.54
CA ALA A 54 4.25 -6.05 -18.95
C ALA A 54 3.53 -6.97 -19.97
N ASP A 55 2.98 -8.10 -19.51
CA ASP A 55 2.23 -9.06 -20.31
C ASP A 55 0.69 -8.87 -20.27
N GLU A 56 0.19 -7.89 -19.52
CA GLU A 56 -1.25 -7.58 -19.46
C GLU A 56 -1.68 -6.61 -20.56
N ASP A 57 -2.41 -7.11 -21.56
CA ASP A 57 -2.92 -6.30 -22.67
C ASP A 57 -4.20 -5.49 -22.34
N THR A 58 -4.82 -5.76 -21.19
CA THR A 58 -6.11 -5.15 -20.79
C THR A 58 -6.10 -4.70 -19.35
N LEU A 59 -6.79 -3.60 -19.06
CA LEU A 59 -6.97 -3.10 -17.70
C LEU A 59 -7.71 -4.14 -16.84
N PRO A 60 -7.20 -4.48 -15.63
CA PRO A 60 -7.87 -5.37 -14.71
C PRO A 60 -9.21 -4.80 -14.25
N GLU A 61 -10.05 -5.67 -13.72
CA GLU A 61 -11.27 -5.24 -13.04
C GLU A 61 -10.91 -4.37 -11.84
N HIS A 62 -11.44 -3.15 -11.83
CA HIS A 62 -11.22 -2.19 -10.77
C HIS A 62 -12.51 -1.44 -10.48
N ALA A 63 -12.61 -0.87 -9.28
CA ALA A 63 -13.84 -0.26 -8.79
C ALA A 63 -13.71 1.26 -8.60
N LEU A 64 -14.80 1.96 -8.88
CA LEU A 64 -14.97 3.36 -8.53
C LEU A 64 -15.55 3.46 -7.11
N CYS A 65 -14.88 4.24 -6.27
CA CYS A 65 -15.43 4.70 -5.00
C CYS A 65 -16.08 6.06 -5.19
N ALA A 66 -17.41 6.12 -5.19
CA ALA A 66 -18.16 7.36 -5.44
C ALA A 66 -17.83 8.48 -4.44
N SER A 67 -17.41 8.12 -3.22
CA SER A 67 -16.94 9.05 -2.21
C SER A 67 -15.99 8.35 -1.23
N PRO A 68 -14.89 9.00 -0.79
CA PRO A 68 -14.02 8.47 0.27
C PRO A 68 -14.77 8.12 1.57
N TRP A 69 -15.94 8.72 1.79
CA TRP A 69 -16.78 8.52 2.97
C TRP A 69 -17.78 7.38 2.85
N ASN A 70 -17.89 6.73 1.68
CA ASN A 70 -18.73 5.55 1.45
C ASN A 70 -17.94 4.41 0.79
N PRO A 71 -17.02 3.76 1.52
CA PRO A 71 -16.12 2.73 0.97
C PRO A 71 -16.84 1.44 0.56
N PHE A 72 -18.10 1.24 0.95
CA PHE A 72 -18.89 0.06 0.59
C PHE A 72 -19.69 0.25 -0.70
N GLY A 73 -19.78 1.49 -1.20
CA GLY A 73 -20.47 1.81 -2.45
C GLY A 73 -19.64 1.57 -3.71
N LEU A 74 -18.72 0.60 -3.69
CA LEU A 74 -17.86 0.28 -4.83
C LEU A 74 -18.69 -0.26 -5.99
N THR A 75 -18.44 0.28 -7.17
CA THR A 75 -19.03 -0.19 -8.43
C THR A 75 -17.93 -0.44 -9.43
N VAL A 76 -18.04 -1.48 -10.25
CA VAL A 76 -17.03 -1.78 -11.28
C VAL A 76 -16.91 -0.58 -12.22
N CYS A 77 -15.67 -0.12 -12.43
CA CYS A 77 -15.40 0.97 -13.35
C CYS A 77 -15.65 0.51 -14.78
N GLN A 78 -16.27 1.38 -15.59
CA GLN A 78 -16.50 1.12 -17.02
C GLN A 78 -15.20 0.98 -17.81
N GLY A 79 -14.07 1.46 -17.27
CA GLY A 79 -12.75 1.27 -17.85
C GLY A 79 -12.17 -0.14 -17.67
N SER A 80 -12.81 -1.01 -16.87
CA SER A 80 -12.35 -2.39 -16.68
C SER A 80 -12.39 -3.15 -18.01
N GLY A 81 -11.31 -3.87 -18.34
CA GLY A 81 -11.19 -4.64 -19.58
C GLY A 81 -10.86 -3.82 -20.83
N ARG A 82 -10.69 -2.49 -20.73
CA ARG A 82 -10.19 -1.68 -21.85
C ARG A 82 -8.74 -2.04 -22.18
N ALA A 83 -8.32 -1.81 -23.42
CA ALA A 83 -6.95 -2.11 -23.84
C ALA A 83 -5.94 -1.24 -23.08
N ALA A 84 -4.84 -1.85 -22.60
CA ALA A 84 -3.78 -1.15 -21.90
C ALA A 84 -3.16 -0.03 -22.77
N SER A 85 -3.10 -0.23 -24.10
CA SER A 85 -2.62 0.78 -25.05
C SER A 85 -3.50 2.04 -25.15
N GLU A 86 -4.75 2.00 -24.70
CA GLU A 86 -5.64 3.17 -24.63
C GLU A 86 -5.47 3.97 -23.32
N ALA A 87 -4.79 3.39 -22.33
CA ALA A 87 -4.54 4.02 -21.05
C ALA A 87 -3.20 4.79 -21.12
N PRO A 88 -3.19 6.11 -20.87
CA PRO A 88 -1.93 6.85 -20.80
C PRO A 88 -1.07 6.32 -19.65
N GLU A 89 0.24 6.21 -19.88
CA GLU A 89 1.20 5.94 -18.80
C GLU A 89 1.00 6.97 -17.69
N SER A 90 0.88 6.50 -16.45
CA SER A 90 0.87 7.41 -15.32
C SER A 90 2.28 7.92 -15.15
N GLU A 91 2.49 9.22 -15.33
CA GLU A 91 3.63 9.86 -14.67
C GLU A 91 3.47 9.55 -13.19
N ASP A 92 4.51 8.98 -12.57
CA ASP A 92 4.56 8.75 -11.14
C ASP A 92 4.62 10.16 -10.51
N THR A 93 3.45 10.82 -10.42
CA THR A 93 3.29 12.10 -9.73
C THR A 93 3.34 11.83 -8.24
N LEU A 94 4.47 11.27 -7.82
CA LEU A 94 5.07 11.49 -6.54
C LEU A 94 5.86 12.81 -6.56
N ASP A 95 5.26 13.87 -7.13
CA ASP A 95 5.32 15.19 -6.48
C ASP A 95 4.53 15.13 -5.15
N THR A 96 4.73 14.05 -4.39
CA THR A 96 4.58 14.05 -2.96
C THR A 96 5.62 15.07 -2.54
N GLN A 97 5.20 16.33 -2.38
CA GLN A 97 5.91 17.27 -1.53
C GLN A 97 6.44 16.44 -0.39
N GLU A 98 7.76 16.35 -0.25
CA GLU A 98 8.46 15.72 0.86
C GLU A 98 8.09 16.50 2.12
N GLN A 99 6.81 16.50 2.47
CA GLN A 99 6.29 16.95 3.73
C GLN A 99 6.99 16.04 4.71
N ASP A 100 7.88 16.66 5.49
CA ASP A 100 8.76 16.06 6.48
C ASP A 100 8.24 14.69 6.89
N VAL A 101 8.77 13.63 6.27
CA VAL A 101 8.28 12.26 6.43
C VAL A 101 8.31 11.87 7.91
N ALA A 102 9.25 12.46 8.67
CA ALA A 102 9.30 12.31 10.11
C ALA A 102 8.03 12.83 10.81
N MET A 103 7.43 13.93 10.36
CA MET A 103 6.19 14.47 10.91
C MET A 103 4.96 13.61 10.59
N LEU A 104 4.91 12.95 9.43
CA LEU A 104 3.81 12.04 9.06
C LEU A 104 3.92 10.67 9.75
N LEU A 105 5.14 10.18 9.98
CA LEU A 105 5.40 8.89 10.63
C LEU A 105 5.47 8.99 12.16
N THR A 106 5.63 10.20 12.71
CA THR A 106 5.56 10.43 14.15
C THR A 106 4.10 10.53 14.58
N LEU A 107 3.60 9.44 15.18
CA LEU A 107 2.32 9.44 15.84
C LEU A 107 2.34 10.46 17.00
N PRO A 108 1.39 11.40 17.08
CA PRO A 108 1.28 12.30 18.22
C PRO A 108 1.14 11.52 19.53
N GLU A 109 1.77 11.97 20.61
CA GLU A 109 1.72 11.30 21.93
C GLU A 109 0.29 11.14 22.47
N SER A 110 -0.63 12.01 22.05
CA SER A 110 -2.05 11.97 22.41
C SER A 110 -2.88 11.02 21.54
N LEU A 111 -2.32 10.51 20.44
CA LEU A 111 -3.02 9.67 19.46
C LEU A 111 -2.77 8.18 19.73
N ASP A 112 -3.47 7.62 20.72
CA ASP A 112 -3.52 6.17 20.89
C ASP A 112 -4.56 5.57 19.94
N TRP A 113 -4.12 5.04 18.78
CA TRP A 113 -4.97 4.48 17.73
C TRP A 113 -5.89 3.34 18.22
N ARG A 114 -5.53 2.63 19.30
CA ARG A 114 -6.37 1.57 19.89
C ARG A 114 -7.52 2.13 20.74
N ARG A 115 -7.38 3.36 21.23
CA ARG A 115 -8.38 4.05 22.06
C ARG A 115 -9.15 5.11 21.28
N GLN A 116 -8.84 5.30 20.00
CA GLN A 116 -9.55 6.25 19.17
C GLN A 116 -10.98 5.75 18.86
N PRO A 117 -11.98 6.65 18.88
CA PRO A 117 -13.39 6.33 18.62
C PRO A 117 -13.66 5.99 17.14
N PHE A 118 -12.65 6.06 16.28
CA PHE A 118 -12.75 5.85 14.83
C PHE A 118 -12.85 4.38 14.42
N SER A 119 -12.89 3.43 15.37
CA SER A 119 -13.32 2.05 15.13
C SER A 119 -14.85 1.97 14.87
N HIS A 120 -15.39 2.88 14.05
CA HIS A 120 -16.79 3.00 13.59
C HIS A 120 -17.78 3.82 14.44
N ILE A 121 -17.48 5.07 14.81
CA ILE A 121 -18.54 6.05 15.14
C ILE A 121 -18.09 7.47 14.75
N GLY A 122 -18.77 8.08 13.76
CA GLY A 122 -19.08 9.50 13.87
C GLY A 122 -18.94 10.39 12.64
N GLY A 123 -19.92 10.32 11.74
CA GLY A 123 -20.25 11.46 10.89
C GLY A 123 -21.05 12.54 11.66
N PRO A 124 -21.19 13.76 11.12
CA PRO A 124 -21.98 14.82 11.75
C PRO A 124 -23.41 14.33 12.05
N GLY A 125 -23.77 14.24 13.35
CA GLY A 125 -25.09 13.79 13.81
C GLY A 125 -25.09 12.51 14.65
N THR A 126 -23.97 11.80 14.77
CA THR A 126 -23.90 10.63 15.64
C THR A 126 -23.79 11.03 17.12
N ARG A 127 -24.72 10.56 17.96
CA ARG A 127 -24.57 10.63 19.41
C ARG A 127 -23.95 9.33 19.91
N PRO A 128 -22.90 9.37 20.74
CA PRO A 128 -22.32 8.16 21.32
C PRO A 128 -23.38 7.41 22.15
N ALA A 129 -23.39 6.08 22.04
CA ALA A 129 -24.28 5.24 22.84
C ALA A 129 -23.96 5.42 24.32
N ARG A 130 -24.96 5.78 25.14
CA ARG A 130 -24.80 5.86 26.60
C ARG A 130 -24.69 4.45 27.16
N VAL A 131 -23.52 4.12 27.71
CA VAL A 131 -23.31 2.89 28.48
C VAL A 131 -24.09 2.99 29.79
N PRO A 132 -24.99 2.04 30.12
CA PRO A 132 -25.68 2.02 31.40
C PRO A 132 -24.67 1.88 32.55
N GLY A 133 -24.76 2.77 33.55
CA GLY A 133 -23.88 2.73 34.71
C GLY A 133 -24.04 1.42 35.48
N MET A 134 -22.93 0.73 35.73
CA MET A 134 -22.91 -0.48 36.54
C MET A 134 -23.30 -0.13 37.97
N ARG A 135 -24.38 -0.73 38.48
CA ARG A 135 -24.86 -0.50 39.84
C ARG A 135 -23.81 -1.08 40.81
N PRO A 136 -23.34 -0.33 41.82
CA PRO A 136 -22.50 -0.91 42.86
C PRO A 136 -23.29 -2.01 43.57
N GLY A 137 -22.68 -3.19 43.72
CA GLY A 137 -23.22 -4.28 44.53
C GLY A 137 -23.33 -3.86 46.00
N ALA A 138 -24.41 -4.32 46.64
CA ALA A 138 -24.77 -4.02 48.02
C ALA A 138 -23.79 -4.60 49.05
#